data_AF-A0A5K0ZG01-F1
#
_entry.id   AF-A0A5K0ZG01-F1
#
_cell.length_a   1.000
_cell.length_b   1.000
_cell.length_c   1.000
_cell.angle_alpha   90.00
_cell.angle_beta   90.00
_cell.angle_gamma   90.00
#
_symmetry.space_group_name_H-M   'P 1'
#
loop_
_entity.id
_entity.type
_entity.pdbx_description
1 polymer ?
#
loop_
_entity_poly.entity_id
_entity_poly.type
_entity_poly.pdbx_seq_one_letter_code
_entity_poly.pdbx_strand_id
1 'polypeptide(L)'
;PTRQANAARATEDETEEGQTGMGAAQTINVVQSRAASSSLVNKELMYLDVTLNGTSTVAMVDSGATHNFVSKEKAERVGLKSVP
;
A
#
# COMPACT_ATOMS: atom_id res chain seq x y z
N PRO A 1 -2.81 -21.47 39.43
CA PRO A 1 -3.42 -21.29 40.76
C PRO A 1 -3.80 -19.82 41.01
N THR A 2 -5.09 -19.54 40.85
CA THR A 2 -5.93 -18.72 41.74
C THR A 2 -5.51 -17.30 42.14
N ARG A 3 -6.26 -16.35 41.57
CA ARG A 3 -7.20 -15.42 42.22
C ARG A 3 -6.76 -13.95 42.45
N GLN A 4 -7.74 -13.09 42.12
CA GLN A 4 -8.05 -11.74 42.61
C GLN A 4 -7.42 -10.54 41.87
N ALA A 5 -8.16 -9.48 41.56
CA ALA A 5 -9.60 -9.20 41.60
C ALA A 5 -9.88 -7.99 40.70
N ASN A 6 -11.06 -7.97 40.07
CA ASN A 6 -11.56 -6.86 39.28
C ASN A 6 -11.91 -5.66 40.17
N ALA A 7 -11.69 -4.44 39.68
CA ALA A 7 -12.44 -3.27 40.12
C ALA A 7 -13.05 -2.59 38.88
N ALA A 8 -14.21 -3.08 38.49
CA ALA A 8 -15.14 -2.33 37.66
C ALA A 8 -15.75 -1.24 38.54
N ARG A 9 -15.66 0.02 38.12
CA ARG A 9 -16.60 1.06 38.59
C ARG A 9 -17.32 1.61 37.37
N ALA A 10 -18.44 0.96 37.07
CA ALA A 10 -19.49 1.55 36.28
C ALA A 10 -20.34 2.42 37.20
N THR A 11 -20.62 3.64 36.77
CA THR A 11 -21.83 4.38 37.15
C THR A 11 -22.23 5.21 35.95
N GLU A 12 -23.01 4.62 35.06
CA GLU A 12 -23.96 5.36 34.22
C GLU A 12 -25.30 4.66 34.44
N ASP A 13 -26.05 5.13 35.42
CA ASP A 13 -27.50 5.03 35.41
C ASP A 13 -27.98 6.35 34.84
N GLU A 14 -28.52 6.32 33.62
CA GLU A 14 -29.89 6.78 33.39
C GLU A 14 -30.34 6.46 31.96
N THR A 15 -31.26 5.49 31.89
CA THR A 15 -32.40 5.37 30.97
C THR A 15 -32.25 4.73 29.60
N GLU A 16 -33.32 4.00 29.30
CA GLU A 16 -33.49 2.90 28.36
C GLU A 16 -33.69 3.34 26.91
N GLU A 17 -33.33 2.44 25.99
CA GLU A 17 -34.15 1.93 24.88
C GLU A 17 -33.37 1.80 23.56
N GLY A 18 -33.50 0.64 22.93
CA GLY A 18 -33.16 0.46 21.52
C GLY A 18 -32.00 -0.49 21.27
N GLN A 19 -32.34 -1.75 20.97
CA GLN A 19 -31.46 -2.72 20.34
C GLN A 19 -30.63 -2.09 19.22
N THR A 20 -29.31 -2.18 19.27
CA THR A 20 -28.47 -2.15 18.08
C THR A 20 -27.30 -3.10 18.31
N GLY A 21 -27.20 -4.07 17.41
CA GLY A 21 -26.42 -5.29 17.60
C GLY A 21 -24.95 -5.04 17.94
N MET A 22 -24.45 -5.83 18.89
CA MET A 22 -23.03 -6.07 19.12
C MET A 22 -22.41 -6.71 17.86
N GLY A 23 -22.12 -5.88 16.86
CA GLY A 23 -21.29 -6.25 15.73
C GLY A 23 -19.87 -6.50 16.23
N ALA A 24 -19.46 -7.76 16.26
CA ALA A 24 -18.11 -8.15 16.62
C ALA A 24 -17.08 -7.49 15.67
N ALA A 25 -16.44 -6.43 16.14
CA ALA A 25 -15.22 -5.90 15.55
C ALA A 25 -14.13 -5.94 16.62
N GLN A 26 -13.73 -7.15 17.02
CA GLN A 26 -12.59 -7.36 17.90
C GLN A 26 -11.31 -7.40 17.05
N THR A 27 -10.50 -6.35 17.21
CA THR A 27 -9.04 -6.31 17.06
C THR A 27 -8.47 -6.54 15.65
N ILE A 28 -8.22 -5.45 14.93
CA ILE A 28 -7.26 -5.45 13.81
C ILE A 28 -5.86 -5.59 14.43
N ASN A 29 -5.25 -6.77 14.29
CA ASN A 29 -3.84 -6.94 14.63
C ASN A 29 -3.00 -5.96 13.80
N VAL A 30 -2.42 -4.97 14.47
CA VAL A 30 -1.42 -4.08 13.87
C VAL A 30 -0.19 -4.91 13.56
N VAL A 31 0.02 -5.22 12.28
CA VAL A 31 1.30 -5.70 11.80
C VAL A 31 2.20 -4.48 11.70
N GLN A 32 3.00 -4.25 12.73
CA GLN A 32 4.11 -3.32 12.64
C GLN A 32 5.06 -3.88 11.58
N SER A 33 5.11 -3.24 10.40
CA SER A 33 6.19 -3.48 9.47
C SER A 33 7.46 -3.08 10.18
N ARG A 34 8.16 -4.08 10.72
CA ARG A 34 9.56 -3.93 11.09
C ARG A 34 10.23 -3.60 9.77
N ALA A 35 10.46 -2.30 9.53
CA ALA A 35 11.35 -1.84 8.50
C ALA A 35 12.62 -2.64 8.75
N ALA A 36 12.83 -3.68 7.93
CA ALA A 36 14.10 -4.35 7.90
C ALA A 36 15.06 -3.22 7.59
N SER A 37 15.88 -2.88 8.58
CA SER A 37 17.06 -2.07 8.38
C SER A 37 17.97 -2.88 7.45
N SER A 38 17.62 -2.96 6.17
CA SER A 38 18.59 -3.20 5.12
C SER A 38 19.20 -1.85 4.82
N SER A 39 20.15 -1.46 5.67
CA SER A 39 21.22 -0.55 5.27
C SER A 39 22.07 -1.26 4.21
N LEU A 40 21.48 -1.42 3.04
CA LEU A 40 22.12 -1.61 1.75
C LEU A 40 21.22 -0.79 0.85
N VAL A 41 21.67 0.43 0.56
CA VAL A 41 21.26 1.17 -0.63
C VAL A 41 21.67 0.32 -1.84
N ASN A 42 20.90 -0.74 -2.09
CA ASN A 42 20.82 -1.32 -3.41
C ASN A 42 20.14 -0.23 -4.25
N LYS A 43 20.94 0.71 -4.75
CA LYS A 43 20.56 1.64 -5.82
C LYS A 43 20.48 0.83 -7.11
N GLU A 44 19.76 -0.27 -7.05
CA GLU A 44 19.50 -1.14 -8.17
C GLU A 44 18.39 -0.48 -8.97
N LEU A 45 18.62 -0.34 -10.27
CA LEU A 45 17.61 0.20 -11.17
C LEU A 45 16.41 -0.75 -11.16
N MET A 46 15.24 -0.20 -10.87
CA MET A 46 14.00 -0.96 -10.95
C MET A 46 13.49 -0.94 -12.39
N TYR A 47 13.03 -2.10 -12.86
CA TYR A 47 12.47 -2.26 -14.18
C TYR A 47 11.11 -2.96 -14.09
N LEU A 48 10.17 -2.56 -14.94
CA LEU A 48 8.83 -3.14 -15.02
C LEU A 48 8.55 -3.59 -16.45
N ASP A 49 7.95 -4.77 -16.58
CA ASP A 49 7.33 -5.18 -17.84
C ASP A 49 6.02 -4.40 -18.02
N VAL A 50 5.91 -3.70 -19.14
CA VAL A 50 4.76 -2.89 -19.52
C VAL A 50 4.32 -3.24 -20.92
N THR A 51 3.03 -3.12 -21.20
CA THR A 51 2.48 -3.31 -22.54
C THR A 51 2.01 -1.97 -23.07
N LEU A 52 2.62 -1.50 -24.15
CA LEU A 52 2.27 -0.25 -24.84
C LEU A 52 1.75 -0.60 -26.24
N ASN A 53 0.53 -0.17 -26.57
CA ASN A 53 -0.15 -0.50 -27.83
C ASN A 53 -0.10 -2.01 -28.17
N GLY A 54 -0.30 -2.87 -27.17
CA GLY A 54 -0.23 -4.33 -27.34
C GLY A 54 1.18 -4.91 -27.49
N THR A 55 2.23 -4.08 -27.47
CA THR A 55 3.63 -4.51 -27.53
C THR A 55 4.25 -4.52 -26.13
N SER A 56 4.72 -5.67 -25.68
CA SER A 56 5.44 -5.80 -24.40
C SER A 56 6.83 -5.16 -24.47
N THR A 57 7.21 -4.47 -23.41
CA THR A 57 8.51 -3.81 -23.24
C THR A 57 8.88 -3.66 -21.78
N VAL A 58 10.15 -3.37 -21.51
CA VAL A 58 10.65 -2.98 -20.19
C VAL A 58 10.68 -1.45 -20.08
N ALA A 59 10.26 -0.92 -18.93
CA ALA A 59 10.41 0.48 -18.54
C ALA A 59 11.23 0.59 -17.25
N MET A 60 12.13 1.57 -17.17
CA MET A 60 12.89 1.87 -15.94
C MET A 60 12.05 2.74 -15.02
N VAL A 61 12.02 2.41 -13.72
CA VAL A 61 11.35 3.24 -12.71
C VAL A 61 12.34 4.29 -12.22
N ASP A 62 12.08 5.55 -12.58
CA ASP A 62 12.86 6.71 -12.14
C ASP A 62 11.98 7.65 -11.32
N SER A 63 12.00 7.50 -9.99
CA SER A 63 11.23 8.36 -9.09
C SER A 63 11.75 9.80 -9.01
N GLY A 64 12.92 10.09 -9.60
CA GLY A 64 13.49 11.43 -9.68
C GLY A 64 13.05 12.21 -10.92
N ALA A 65 12.43 11.55 -11.90
CA ALA A 65 11.95 12.17 -13.13
C ALA A 65 10.54 12.74 -12.95
N THR A 66 10.34 13.99 -13.35
CA THR A 66 9.00 14.62 -13.40
C THR A 66 8.24 14.27 -14.68
N HIS A 67 8.95 13.83 -15.71
CA HIS A 67 8.41 13.43 -17.01
C HIS A 67 8.97 12.06 -17.39
N ASN A 68 8.15 11.23 -18.02
CA ASN A 68 8.58 9.93 -18.53
C ASN A 68 9.28 10.11 -19.88
N PHE A 69 10.39 9.41 -20.08
CA PHE A 69 11.16 9.47 -21.32
C PHE A 69 11.00 8.18 -22.12
N VAL A 70 10.92 8.33 -23.44
CA VAL A 70 10.96 7.22 -24.39
C VAL A 70 11.94 7.58 -25.50
N SER A 71 12.84 6.67 -25.85
CA SER A 71 13.73 6.89 -26.99
C SER A 71 12.92 6.84 -28.29
N LYS A 72 13.35 7.57 -29.31
CA LYS A 72 12.68 7.58 -30.62
C LYS A 72 12.52 6.17 -31.20
N GLU A 73 13.60 5.40 -31.18
CA GLU A 73 13.57 3.99 -31.62
C GLU A 73 12.53 3.17 -30.84
N LYS A 74 12.42 3.39 -29.53
CA LYS A 74 11.48 2.66 -28.72
C LYS A 74 10.04 3.07 -28.97
N ALA A 75 9.79 4.36 -29.15
CA ALA A 75 8.50 4.92 -29.52
C ALA A 75 8.00 4.33 -30.85
N GLU A 76 8.86 4.26 -31.87
CA GLU A 76 8.56 3.64 -33.16
C GLU A 76 8.20 2.15 -33.01
N ARG A 77 9.01 1.39 -32.26
CA ARG A 77 8.79 -0.05 -32.01
C ARG A 77 7.47 -0.35 -31.30
N VAL A 78 7.04 0.53 -30.38
CA VAL A 78 5.77 0.35 -29.64
C VAL A 78 4.61 1.12 -30.30
N GLY A 79 4.78 1.63 -31.52
CA GLY A 79 3.72 2.27 -32.30
C GLY A 79 3.27 3.64 -31.80
N LEU A 80 4.09 4.35 -31.01
CA LEU A 80 3.85 5.73 -30.64
C LEU A 80 4.22 6.67 -31.79
N LYS A 81 3.37 7.67 -32.05
CA LYS A 81 3.59 8.68 -33.07
C LYS A 81 3.96 10.00 -32.40
N SER A 82 5.01 10.65 -32.88
CA SER A 82 5.26 12.05 -32.52
C SER A 82 4.17 12.91 -33.17
N VAL A 83 3.46 13.69 -32.35
CA VAL A 83 2.62 14.78 -32.88
C VAL A 83 3.56 15.95 -33.22
N PRO A 84 3.46 16.56 -34.41
CA PRO A 84 4.24 17.74 -34.78
C PRO A 84 4.05 18.92 -33.84
#